data_AF-A0A9P5QBN7-F1
#
_entry.id   AF-A0A9P5QBN7-F1
#
_cell.length_a   1.000
_cell.length_b   1.000
_cell.length_c   1.000
_cell.angle_alpha   90.00
_cell.angle_beta   90.00
_cell.angle_gamma   90.00
#
_symmetry.space_group_name_H-M   'P 1'
#
loop_
_entity.id
_entity.type
_entity.pdbx_description
1 polymer ?
#
loop_
_entity_poly.entity_id
_entity_poly.type
_entity_poly.pdbx_seq_one_letter_code
_entity_poly.pdbx_strand_id
1 'polypeptide(L)'
;DQGTMFREVIKDLTLKNWPSVFKLLVPDESLAPLFETAYGAPKTDEDVVRTVQRCLGDRHFQYGAQVLEDTLVQLSKSRGKGAFKLTRYNFEVEIEKIQKLMPGIGALHVGDLPFVFSPPRVQTELTTKELAFSKEMQKIWIGFANQQELAVKATDGNSKRPIVAEDDEMIVLGANYEIKIGKGRRLSKEAQDYQEKYFEFTQQPIKAALA
;
A
#
# COMPACT_ATOMS: atom_id res chain seq x y z
N ASP A 1 -5.43 0.77 2.77
CA ASP A 1 -5.22 1.79 3.81
C ASP A 1 -4.23 1.31 4.85
N GLN A 2 -2.96 1.14 4.46
CA GLN A 2 -1.98 0.46 5.30
C GLN A 2 -1.72 1.16 6.64
N GLY A 3 -1.77 2.49 6.66
CA GLY A 3 -1.44 3.26 7.86
C GLY A 3 -2.54 3.31 8.93
N THR A 4 -3.73 2.73 8.69
CA THR A 4 -4.81 2.72 9.70
C THR A 4 -4.42 1.95 10.96
N MET A 5 -3.53 0.97 10.85
CA MET A 5 -2.96 0.23 11.98
C MET A 5 -2.17 1.11 12.96
N PHE A 6 -1.65 2.26 12.52
CA PHE A 6 -0.88 3.15 13.39
C PHE A 6 -1.75 4.06 14.26
N ARG A 7 -3.08 4.05 14.08
CA ARG A 7 -4.02 4.78 14.94
C ARG A 7 -3.84 4.40 16.41
N GLU A 8 -3.62 3.12 16.69
CA GLU A 8 -3.49 2.62 18.07
C GLU A 8 -2.07 2.82 18.63
N VAL A 9 -1.10 3.12 17.78
CA VAL A 9 0.31 3.29 18.18
C VAL A 9 0.58 4.72 18.65
N ILE A 10 -0.01 5.72 17.99
CA ILE A 10 0.09 7.12 18.40
C ILE A 10 -1.15 7.49 19.19
N LYS A 11 -0.99 7.72 20.50
CA LYS A 11 -2.08 8.12 21.39
C LYS A 11 -2.51 9.56 21.14
N ASP A 12 -3.76 9.84 21.45
CA ASP A 12 -4.37 11.19 21.49
C ASP A 12 -4.25 12.01 20.19
N LEU A 13 -4.52 11.36 19.06
CA LEU A 13 -4.62 11.97 17.73
C LEU A 13 -5.76 12.99 17.62
N THR A 14 -5.50 14.19 18.12
CA THR A 14 -6.44 15.32 18.15
C THR A 14 -5.74 16.59 17.67
N LEU A 15 -6.51 17.56 17.19
CA LEU A 15 -6.00 18.86 16.74
C LEU A 15 -5.27 19.59 17.86
N LYS A 16 -5.76 19.47 19.10
CA LYS A 16 -5.10 20.01 20.30
C LYS A 16 -3.68 19.50 20.47
N ASN A 17 -3.45 18.21 20.19
CA ASN A 17 -2.15 17.56 20.35
C ASN A 17 -1.33 17.53 19.06
N TRP A 18 -1.82 18.15 17.98
CA TRP A 18 -1.16 18.16 16.68
C TRP A 18 0.30 18.66 16.75
N PRO A 19 0.67 19.72 17.50
CA PRO A 19 2.08 20.13 17.57
C PRO A 19 3.03 19.04 18.06
N SER A 20 2.58 18.20 19.00
CA SER A 20 3.37 17.07 19.50
C SER A 20 3.42 15.92 18.50
N VAL A 21 2.29 15.61 17.85
CA VAL A 21 2.20 14.58 16.81
C VAL A 21 3.03 14.97 15.59
N PHE A 22 2.99 16.24 15.19
CA PHE A 22 3.74 16.79 14.07
C PHE A 22 5.24 16.57 14.25
N LYS A 23 5.79 16.80 15.44
CA LYS A 23 7.21 16.54 15.75
C LYS A 23 7.62 15.07 15.60
N LEU A 24 6.69 14.12 15.76
CA LEU A 24 6.96 12.70 15.51
C LEU A 24 7.02 12.39 14.01
N LEU A 25 6.24 13.11 13.20
CA LEU A 25 6.24 12.96 11.76
C LEU A 25 7.41 13.72 11.13
N VAL A 26 7.72 14.90 11.64
CA VAL A 26 8.68 15.90 11.13
C VAL A 26 9.78 16.13 12.19
N PRO A 27 10.81 15.25 12.25
CA PRO A 27 11.86 15.31 13.27
C PRO A 27 12.88 16.43 13.05
N ASP A 28 12.86 17.07 11.88
CA ASP A 28 13.76 18.15 11.49
C ASP A 28 12.96 19.30 10.87
N GLU A 29 13.24 20.54 11.25
CA GLU A 29 12.48 21.72 10.81
C GLU A 29 12.55 21.93 9.29
N SER A 30 13.62 21.47 8.62
CA SER A 30 13.74 21.55 7.16
C SER A 30 12.75 20.66 6.42
N LEU A 31 12.18 19.65 7.09
CA LEU A 31 11.18 18.74 6.52
C LEU A 31 9.76 19.32 6.61
N ALA A 32 9.51 20.34 7.43
CA ALA A 32 8.16 20.88 7.64
C ALA A 32 7.49 21.39 6.36
N PRO A 33 8.16 22.19 5.49
CA PRO A 33 7.54 22.65 4.24
C PRO A 33 7.18 21.50 3.28
N LEU A 34 8.02 20.46 3.24
CA LEU A 34 7.78 19.28 2.42
C LEU A 34 6.59 18.47 2.95
N PHE A 35 6.50 18.31 4.28
CA PHE A 35 5.37 17.65 4.92
C PHE A 35 4.05 18.37 4.62
N GLU A 36 4.00 19.69 4.83
CA GLU A 36 2.80 20.50 4.63
C GLU A 36 2.36 20.47 3.16
N THR A 37 3.30 20.45 2.23
CA THR A 37 3.00 20.32 0.79
C THR A 37 2.43 18.94 0.45
N ALA A 38 2.98 17.87 1.04
CA ALA A 38 2.56 16.49 0.78
C ALA A 38 1.23 16.11 1.44
N TYR A 39 1.02 16.55 2.68
CA TYR A 39 -0.05 16.06 3.55
C TYR A 39 -1.00 17.15 4.06
N GLY A 40 -0.64 18.42 3.91
CA GLY A 40 -1.42 19.55 4.39
C GLY A 40 -1.33 19.76 5.91
N ALA A 41 -2.05 20.79 6.38
CA ALA A 41 -2.25 21.05 7.80
C ALA A 41 -3.66 20.62 8.22
N PRO A 42 -3.81 19.78 9.26
CA PRO A 42 -5.11 19.31 9.70
C PRO A 42 -5.94 20.43 10.35
N LYS A 43 -7.26 20.39 10.18
CA LYS A 43 -8.21 21.37 10.74
C LYS A 43 -9.20 20.76 11.74
N THR A 44 -9.34 19.44 11.76
CA THR A 44 -10.16 18.69 12.71
C THR A 44 -9.40 17.52 13.31
N ASP A 45 -9.96 16.89 14.35
CA ASP A 45 -9.40 15.66 14.92
C ASP A 45 -9.36 14.54 13.87
N GLU A 46 -10.38 14.45 13.01
CA GLU A 46 -10.40 13.49 11.91
C GLU A 46 -9.33 13.78 10.85
N ASP A 47 -9.03 15.06 10.59
CA ASP A 47 -7.90 15.43 9.72
C ASP A 47 -6.56 14.97 10.31
N VAL A 48 -6.37 15.13 11.63
CA VAL A 48 -5.14 14.65 12.30
C VAL A 48 -4.98 13.14 12.12
N VAL A 49 -6.05 12.39 12.38
CA VAL A 49 -6.06 10.93 12.21
C VAL A 49 -5.73 10.56 10.75
N ARG A 50 -6.41 11.16 9.77
CA ARG A 50 -6.16 10.89 8.34
C ARG A 50 -4.74 11.25 7.92
N THR A 51 -4.22 12.38 8.38
CA THR A 51 -2.88 12.88 8.04
C THR A 51 -1.81 11.93 8.55
N VAL A 52 -1.93 11.50 9.81
CA VAL A 52 -1.04 10.52 10.44
C VAL A 52 -1.09 9.18 9.70
N GLN A 53 -2.30 8.66 9.46
CA GLN A 53 -2.48 7.39 8.75
C GLN A 53 -1.90 7.44 7.34
N ARG A 54 -2.09 8.53 6.60
CA ARG A 54 -1.51 8.71 5.26
C ARG A 54 0.02 8.77 5.32
N CYS A 55 0.58 9.66 6.12
CA CYS A 55 2.03 9.81 6.23
C CYS A 55 2.73 8.52 6.66
N LEU A 56 2.21 7.82 7.67
CA LEU A 56 2.81 6.57 8.15
C LEU A 56 2.56 5.39 7.21
N GLY A 57 1.38 5.34 6.57
CA GLY A 57 1.10 4.36 5.52
C GLY A 57 2.08 4.50 4.35
N ASP A 58 2.35 5.73 3.94
CA ASP A 58 3.31 6.02 2.89
C ASP A 58 4.73 5.67 3.32
N ARG A 59 5.14 6.09 4.52
CA ARG A 59 6.48 5.86 5.09
C ARG A 59 6.83 4.38 5.22
N HIS A 60 5.92 3.58 5.78
CA HIS A 60 6.21 2.20 6.13
C HIS A 60 5.90 1.19 5.01
N PHE A 61 5.07 1.56 4.04
CA PHE A 61 4.61 0.62 3.02
C PHE A 61 4.78 1.16 1.61
N GLN A 62 4.09 2.25 1.26
CA GLN A 62 3.98 2.66 -0.14
C GLN A 62 5.30 3.18 -0.73
N TYR A 63 6.06 3.99 0.00
CA TYR A 63 7.31 4.57 -0.49
C TYR A 63 8.34 3.49 -0.79
N GLY A 64 8.58 2.58 0.16
CA GLY A 64 9.51 1.47 -0.03
C GLY A 64 9.09 0.53 -1.16
N ALA A 65 7.80 0.21 -1.27
CA ALA A 65 7.28 -0.59 -2.38
C ALA A 65 7.52 0.09 -3.73
N GLN A 66 7.19 1.38 -3.85
CA GLN A 66 7.40 2.14 -5.08
C GLN A 66 8.88 2.21 -5.49
N VAL A 67 9.79 2.51 -4.57
CA VAL A 67 11.23 2.57 -4.85
C VAL A 67 11.76 1.21 -5.32
N LEU A 68 11.34 0.12 -4.67
CA LEU A 68 11.72 -1.23 -5.05
C LEU A 68 11.18 -1.61 -6.44
N GLU A 69 9.91 -1.30 -6.71
CA GLU A 69 9.29 -1.53 -8.01
C GLU A 69 10.04 -0.80 -9.13
N ASP A 70 10.30 0.50 -8.96
CA ASP A 70 10.98 1.31 -9.96
C ASP A 70 12.39 0.79 -10.20
N THR A 71 13.10 0.41 -9.14
CA THR A 71 14.43 -0.21 -9.23
C THR A 71 14.39 -1.52 -10.02
N LEU A 72 13.41 -2.40 -9.74
CA LEU A 72 13.24 -3.67 -10.45
C LEU A 72 12.85 -3.46 -11.91
N VAL A 73 12.01 -2.48 -12.24
CA VAL A 73 11.68 -2.13 -13.62
C VAL A 73 12.94 -1.68 -14.39
N GLN A 74 13.78 -0.83 -13.79
CA GLN A 74 15.05 -0.41 -14.41
C GLN A 74 16.02 -1.58 -14.56
N LEU A 75 16.07 -2.49 -13.57
CA LEU A 75 16.89 -3.70 -13.64
C LEU A 75 16.42 -4.64 -14.76
N SER A 76 15.11 -4.83 -14.93
CA SER A 76 14.51 -5.60 -16.03
C SER A 76 14.95 -5.03 -17.39
N LYS A 77 14.84 -3.69 -17.55
CA LYS A 77 15.26 -3.00 -18.77
C LYS A 77 16.75 -3.16 -19.07
N SER A 78 17.62 -3.01 -18.06
CA SER A 78 19.08 -3.12 -18.24
C SER A 78 19.58 -4.54 -18.53
N ARG A 79 18.91 -5.57 -17.98
CA ARG A 79 19.26 -6.99 -18.19
C ARG A 79 18.64 -7.60 -19.46
N GLY A 80 17.77 -6.86 -20.14
CA GLY A 80 17.02 -7.32 -21.30
C GLY A 80 15.62 -7.82 -20.95
N LYS A 81 14.66 -7.56 -21.84
CA LYS A 81 13.25 -7.90 -21.66
C LYS A 81 13.09 -9.40 -21.35
N GLY A 82 12.48 -9.72 -20.21
CA GLY A 82 12.22 -11.10 -19.79
C GLY A 82 13.29 -11.74 -18.89
N ALA A 83 14.31 -10.99 -18.45
CA ALA A 83 15.31 -11.49 -17.49
C ALA A 83 14.68 -11.98 -16.17
N PHE A 84 13.59 -11.35 -15.75
CA PHE A 84 12.69 -11.85 -14.72
C PHE A 84 11.30 -11.27 -14.94
N LYS A 85 10.28 -11.88 -14.30
CA LYS A 85 8.90 -11.38 -14.32
C LYS A 85 8.63 -10.60 -13.04
N LEU A 86 8.22 -9.35 -13.17
CA LEU A 86 7.72 -8.54 -12.06
C LEU A 86 6.19 -8.52 -12.11
N THR A 87 5.56 -8.93 -11.01
CA THR A 87 4.11 -8.84 -10.83
C THR A 87 3.83 -7.98 -9.62
N ARG A 88 2.89 -7.05 -9.78
CA ARG A 88 2.42 -6.15 -8.71
C ARG A 88 0.95 -6.38 -8.45
N TYR A 89 0.52 -6.17 -7.21
CA TYR A 89 -0.89 -6.12 -6.87
C TYR A 89 -1.20 -5.00 -5.88
N ASN A 90 -2.44 -4.52 -5.93
CA ASN A 90 -3.00 -3.61 -4.94
C ASN A 90 -4.28 -4.20 -4.39
N PHE A 91 -4.38 -4.22 -3.06
CA PHE A 91 -5.49 -4.80 -2.34
C PHE A 91 -6.38 -3.70 -1.76
N GLU A 92 -7.64 -3.70 -2.17
CA GLU A 92 -8.65 -2.69 -1.83
C GLU A 92 -9.90 -3.30 -1.20
N VAL A 93 -9.91 -4.61 -0.94
CA VAL A 93 -11.07 -5.29 -0.36
C VAL A 93 -11.17 -4.99 1.13
N GLU A 94 -12.36 -4.59 1.55
CA GLU A 94 -12.74 -4.44 2.94
C GLU A 94 -13.49 -5.67 3.43
N ILE A 95 -13.01 -6.31 4.50
CA ILE A 95 -13.70 -7.46 5.10
C ILE A 95 -14.96 -6.96 5.79
N GLU A 96 -16.13 -7.46 5.39
CA GLU A 96 -17.44 -6.93 5.82
C GLU A 96 -17.60 -6.98 7.34
N LYS A 97 -17.21 -8.10 7.95
CA LYS A 97 -17.26 -8.26 9.41
C LYS A 97 -16.37 -7.26 10.14
N ILE A 98 -15.18 -6.96 9.60
CA ILE A 98 -14.27 -5.99 10.20
C ILE A 98 -14.82 -4.58 10.04
N GLN A 99 -15.38 -4.22 8.87
CA GLN A 99 -16.00 -2.91 8.68
C GLN A 99 -17.18 -2.66 9.63
N LYS A 100 -17.95 -3.71 9.97
CA LYS A 100 -19.01 -3.61 10.98
C LYS A 100 -18.47 -3.33 12.38
N LEU A 101 -17.30 -3.86 12.73
CA LEU A 101 -16.66 -3.66 14.03
C LEU A 101 -15.90 -2.32 14.11
N MET A 102 -15.28 -1.92 13.00
CA MET A 102 -14.44 -0.72 12.90
C MET A 102 -14.77 0.01 11.58
N PRO A 103 -15.87 0.79 11.54
CA PRO A 103 -16.27 1.50 10.34
C PRO A 103 -15.18 2.45 9.84
N GLY A 104 -14.90 2.42 8.54
CA GLY A 104 -13.94 3.33 7.90
C GLY A 104 -12.47 2.92 8.05
N ILE A 105 -12.19 1.68 8.47
CA ILE A 105 -10.81 1.17 8.53
C ILE A 105 -10.19 0.90 7.15
N GLY A 106 -11.01 0.89 6.09
CA GLY A 106 -10.56 0.65 4.73
C GLY A 106 -10.03 -0.78 4.51
N ALA A 107 -9.22 -0.94 3.45
CA ALA A 107 -8.49 -2.18 3.22
C ALA A 107 -7.28 -2.23 4.17
N LEU A 108 -7.47 -2.84 5.34
CA LEU A 108 -6.47 -2.83 6.41
C LEU A 108 -5.18 -3.55 6.01
N HIS A 109 -4.08 -3.17 6.66
CA HIS A 109 -2.84 -3.96 6.64
C HIS A 109 -3.13 -5.41 7.04
N VAL A 110 -2.49 -6.39 6.39
CA VAL A 110 -2.76 -7.84 6.51
C VAL A 110 -4.21 -8.28 6.21
N GLY A 111 -5.05 -7.39 5.68
CA GLY A 111 -6.44 -7.68 5.33
C GLY A 111 -6.58 -8.67 4.16
N ASP A 112 -5.51 -8.89 3.39
CA ASP A 112 -5.43 -9.84 2.30
C ASP A 112 -5.19 -11.29 2.77
N LEU A 113 -4.54 -11.48 3.92
CA LEU A 113 -4.15 -12.82 4.42
C LEU A 113 -5.32 -13.81 4.56
N PRO A 114 -6.51 -13.41 5.07
CA PRO A 114 -7.69 -14.28 5.12
C PRO A 114 -8.08 -14.85 3.75
N PHE A 115 -7.87 -14.08 2.68
CA PHE A 115 -8.21 -14.47 1.31
C PHE A 115 -7.13 -15.33 0.67
N VAL A 116 -5.84 -15.05 0.95
CA VAL A 116 -4.70 -15.82 0.45
C VAL A 116 -4.67 -17.22 1.06
N PHE A 117 -4.72 -17.32 2.38
CA PHE A 117 -4.55 -18.59 3.07
C PHE A 117 -5.86 -19.34 3.28
N SER A 118 -6.97 -18.62 3.49
CA SER A 118 -8.31 -19.16 3.67
C SER A 118 -8.38 -20.41 4.57
N PRO A 119 -7.81 -20.40 5.79
CA PRO A 119 -7.86 -21.57 6.66
C PRO A 119 -9.31 -21.87 7.06
N PRO A 120 -9.66 -23.12 7.47
CA PRO A 120 -11.04 -23.52 7.74
C PRO A 120 -11.81 -22.59 8.68
N ARG A 121 -11.17 -22.07 9.74
CA ARG A 121 -11.78 -21.11 10.67
C ARG A 121 -12.10 -19.76 10.04
N VAL A 122 -11.29 -19.29 9.10
CA VAL A 122 -11.56 -18.04 8.38
C VAL A 122 -12.72 -18.24 7.41
N GLN A 123 -12.81 -19.40 6.75
CA GLN A 123 -13.88 -19.68 5.79
C GLN A 123 -15.28 -19.59 6.39
N THR A 124 -15.45 -19.90 7.68
CA THR A 124 -16.74 -19.77 8.38
C THR A 124 -17.13 -18.32 8.69
N GLU A 125 -16.18 -17.38 8.60
CA GLU A 125 -16.37 -15.97 8.94
C GLU A 125 -16.54 -15.07 7.71
N LEU A 126 -16.16 -15.58 6.53
CA LEU A 126 -16.28 -14.87 5.26
C LEU A 126 -17.68 -15.07 4.66
N THR A 127 -18.22 -14.02 4.06
CA THR A 127 -19.43 -14.08 3.24
C THR A 127 -19.22 -14.93 1.98
N THR A 128 -20.32 -15.33 1.34
CA THR A 128 -20.26 -16.07 0.06
C THR A 128 -19.45 -15.31 -1.01
N LYS A 129 -19.55 -13.98 -1.04
CA LYS A 129 -18.82 -13.13 -1.99
C LYS A 129 -17.32 -13.10 -1.68
N GLU A 130 -16.97 -12.93 -0.41
CA GLU A 130 -15.58 -12.98 0.08
C GLU A 130 -14.92 -14.35 -0.15
N LEU A 131 -15.67 -15.45 0.04
CA LEU A 131 -15.20 -16.81 -0.24
C LEU A 131 -14.95 -17.03 -1.74
N ALA A 132 -15.84 -16.55 -2.60
CA ALA A 132 -15.64 -16.62 -4.05
C ALA A 132 -14.40 -15.82 -4.48
N PHE A 133 -14.25 -14.62 -3.92
CA PHE A 133 -13.06 -13.79 -4.16
C PHE A 133 -11.77 -14.45 -3.63
N SER A 134 -11.79 -15.06 -2.45
CA SER A 134 -10.67 -15.81 -1.88
C SER A 134 -10.19 -16.91 -2.83
N LYS A 135 -11.11 -17.67 -3.44
CA LYS A 135 -10.76 -18.70 -4.43
C LYS A 135 -10.06 -18.13 -5.66
N GLU A 136 -10.52 -16.98 -6.17
CA GLU A 136 -9.86 -16.33 -7.31
C GLU A 136 -8.48 -15.76 -6.93
N MET A 137 -8.34 -15.17 -5.74
CA MET A 137 -7.06 -14.69 -5.23
C MET A 137 -6.06 -15.85 -5.05
N GLN A 138 -6.51 -16.99 -4.51
CA GLN A 138 -5.70 -18.20 -4.38
C GLN A 138 -5.20 -18.71 -5.72
N LYS A 139 -6.03 -18.70 -6.78
CA LYS A 139 -5.59 -19.07 -8.13
C LYS A 139 -4.43 -18.20 -8.62
N ILE A 140 -4.44 -16.91 -8.32
CA ILE A 140 -3.36 -15.98 -8.70
C ILE A 140 -2.08 -16.33 -7.95
N TRP A 141 -2.15 -16.51 -6.63
CA TRP A 141 -0.97 -16.87 -5.82
C TRP A 141 -0.41 -18.25 -6.18
N ILE A 142 -1.27 -19.25 -6.41
CA ILE A 142 -0.87 -20.58 -6.87
C ILE A 142 -0.26 -20.50 -8.27
N GLY A 143 -0.84 -19.71 -9.18
CA GLY A 143 -0.29 -19.48 -10.51
C GLY A 143 1.09 -18.85 -10.45
N PHE A 144 1.26 -17.84 -9.59
CA PHE A 144 2.55 -17.17 -9.37
C PHE A 144 3.60 -18.14 -8.84
N ALA A 145 3.26 -18.92 -7.80
CA ALA A 145 4.16 -19.91 -7.21
C ALA A 145 4.59 -20.99 -8.21
N ASN A 146 3.70 -21.37 -9.12
CA ASN A 146 3.97 -22.32 -10.20
C ASN A 146 4.57 -21.66 -11.46
N GLN A 147 5.03 -20.41 -11.35
CA GLN A 147 5.67 -19.65 -12.44
C GLN A 147 4.81 -19.53 -13.72
N GLN A 148 3.48 -19.62 -13.55
CA GLN A 148 2.55 -19.48 -14.67
C GLN A 148 2.49 -18.02 -15.13
N GLU A 149 2.15 -17.83 -16.40
CA GLU A 149 1.78 -16.50 -16.87
C GLU A 149 0.44 -16.10 -16.24
N LEU A 150 0.49 -15.09 -15.37
CA LEU A 150 -0.70 -14.57 -14.73
C LEU A 150 -1.47 -13.72 -15.74
N ALA A 151 -2.70 -14.13 -16.04
CA ALA A 151 -3.62 -13.37 -16.88
C ALA A 151 -4.89 -13.01 -16.08
N VAL A 152 -5.14 -11.72 -15.94
CA VAL A 152 -6.32 -11.18 -15.26
C VAL A 152 -7.15 -10.34 -16.22
N LYS A 153 -8.42 -10.07 -15.86
CA LYS A 153 -9.34 -9.35 -16.75
C LYS A 153 -8.76 -7.97 -17.06
N ALA A 154 -8.69 -7.62 -18.34
CA ALA A 154 -8.39 -6.27 -18.77
C ALA A 154 -9.49 -5.31 -18.32
N THR A 155 -9.18 -4.02 -18.28
CA THR A 155 -10.12 -2.97 -17.84
C THR A 155 -11.36 -2.89 -18.76
N ASP A 156 -11.26 -3.35 -20.00
CA ASP A 156 -12.38 -3.46 -20.95
C ASP A 156 -13.37 -4.60 -20.65
N GLY A 157 -13.05 -5.46 -19.68
CA GLY A 157 -13.89 -6.58 -19.23
C GLY A 157 -13.97 -7.77 -20.18
N ASN A 158 -13.41 -7.67 -21.39
CA ASN A 158 -13.69 -8.60 -22.49
C ASN A 158 -12.56 -9.61 -22.75
N SER A 159 -11.37 -9.39 -22.20
CA SER A 159 -10.24 -10.30 -22.36
C SER A 159 -9.44 -10.47 -21.06
N LYS A 160 -8.80 -11.63 -20.90
CA LYS A 160 -7.72 -11.80 -19.92
C LYS A 160 -6.40 -11.67 -20.65
N ARG A 161 -5.45 -10.91 -20.11
CA ARG A 161 -4.11 -10.76 -20.69
C ARG A 161 -3.03 -10.70 -19.60
N PRO A 162 -1.75 -10.91 -19.97
CA PRO A 162 -0.65 -10.76 -19.05
C PRO A 162 -0.56 -9.33 -18.49
N ILE A 163 -0.07 -9.23 -17.25
CA ILE A 163 0.27 -7.97 -16.61
C ILE A 163 1.66 -7.54 -17.07
N VAL A 164 1.82 -6.29 -17.51
CA VAL A 164 3.11 -5.73 -17.93
C VAL A 164 3.54 -4.64 -16.94
N ALA A 165 4.39 -5.00 -15.98
CA ALA A 165 4.83 -4.06 -14.95
C ALA A 165 5.57 -2.84 -15.53
N GLU A 166 6.27 -3.01 -16.66
CA GLU A 166 6.94 -1.92 -17.39
C GLU A 166 5.98 -0.86 -17.93
N ASP A 167 4.70 -1.22 -18.16
CA ASP A 167 3.62 -0.32 -18.63
C ASP A 167 2.85 0.31 -17.45
N ASP A 168 3.44 0.27 -16.26
CA ASP A 168 2.83 0.66 -15.00
C ASP A 168 1.53 -0.10 -14.65
N GLU A 169 1.44 -1.37 -15.06
CA GLU A 169 0.29 -2.21 -14.75
C GLU A 169 0.45 -3.00 -13.45
N MET A 170 -0.68 -3.28 -12.80
CA MET A 170 -0.78 -4.15 -11.62
C MET A 170 -2.10 -4.90 -11.60
N ILE A 171 -2.16 -5.97 -10.79
CA ILE A 171 -3.40 -6.65 -10.42
C ILE A 171 -4.12 -5.81 -9.37
N VAL A 172 -5.30 -5.28 -9.71
CA VAL A 172 -6.18 -4.62 -8.75
C VAL A 172 -7.16 -5.64 -8.21
N LEU A 173 -7.03 -5.90 -6.91
CA LEU A 173 -7.95 -6.67 -6.09
C LEU A 173 -8.94 -5.67 -5.46
N GLY A 174 -9.95 -5.30 -6.23
CA GLY A 174 -10.76 -4.10 -6.01
C GLY A 174 -11.80 -4.21 -4.90
N ALA A 175 -12.20 -3.07 -4.34
CA ALA A 175 -13.18 -2.97 -3.23
C ALA A 175 -14.55 -3.63 -3.52
N ASN A 176 -14.91 -3.77 -4.79
CA ASN A 176 -16.14 -4.46 -5.24
C ASN A 176 -15.97 -5.98 -5.42
N TYR A 177 -14.82 -6.54 -5.01
CA TYR A 177 -14.40 -7.93 -5.19
C TYR A 177 -14.12 -8.32 -6.64
N GLU A 178 -13.86 -7.33 -7.50
CA GLU A 178 -13.38 -7.59 -8.87
C GLU A 178 -11.86 -7.70 -8.91
N ILE A 179 -11.36 -8.57 -9.78
CA ILE A 179 -9.95 -8.70 -10.08
C ILE A 179 -9.72 -8.26 -11.52
N LYS A 180 -8.93 -7.20 -11.70
CA LYS A 180 -8.66 -6.60 -13.00
C LYS A 180 -7.25 -6.04 -13.11
N ILE A 181 -6.84 -5.71 -14.33
CA ILE A 181 -5.66 -4.89 -14.58
C ILE A 181 -6.01 -3.43 -14.28
N GLY A 182 -5.13 -2.77 -13.53
CA GLY A 182 -5.18 -1.33 -13.28
C GLY A 182 -3.78 -0.73 -13.27
N LYS A 183 -3.71 0.60 -13.09
CA LYS A 183 -2.45 1.33 -12.96
C LYS A 183 -1.88 1.19 -11.56
N GLY A 184 -0.56 1.10 -11.45
CA GLY A 184 0.17 1.11 -10.18
C GLY A 184 -0.30 2.23 -9.25
N ARG A 185 -0.55 1.93 -7.97
CA ARG A 185 -0.74 2.98 -6.97
C ARG A 185 0.61 3.66 -6.77
N ARG A 186 0.68 4.97 -7.01
CA ARG A 186 1.89 5.78 -6.86
C ARG A 186 1.66 6.89 -5.84
N LEU A 187 2.71 7.24 -5.11
CA LEU A 187 2.74 8.46 -4.32
C LEU A 187 2.68 9.67 -5.26
N SER A 188 2.11 10.78 -4.76
CA SER A 188 2.30 12.06 -5.44
C SER A 188 3.77 12.45 -5.38
N LYS A 189 4.19 13.36 -6.27
CA LYS A 189 5.58 13.84 -6.29
C LYS A 189 5.97 14.45 -4.94
N GLU A 190 5.07 15.22 -4.34
CA GLU A 190 5.28 15.90 -3.06
C GLU A 190 5.47 14.89 -1.92
N ALA A 191 4.62 13.85 -1.88
CA ALA A 191 4.75 12.78 -0.90
C ALA A 191 6.04 11.98 -1.10
N GLN A 192 6.43 11.70 -2.35
CA GLN A 192 7.70 11.02 -2.65
C GLN A 192 8.90 11.87 -2.19
N ASP A 193 8.95 13.15 -2.56
CA ASP A 193 10.04 14.07 -2.22
C ASP A 193 10.19 14.18 -0.68
N TYR A 194 9.08 14.26 0.06
CA TYR A 194 9.09 14.27 1.52
C TYR A 194 9.64 12.95 2.11
N GLN A 195 9.15 11.79 1.66
CA GLN A 195 9.56 10.50 2.20
C GLN A 195 11.04 10.20 1.90
N GLU A 196 11.54 10.62 0.74
CA GLU A 196 12.95 10.53 0.37
C GLU A 196 13.83 11.36 1.31
N LYS A 197 13.47 12.64 1.55
CA LYS A 197 14.20 13.50 2.50
C LYS A 197 14.13 13.01 3.93
N TYR A 198 12.97 12.50 4.35
CA TYR A 198 12.85 11.87 5.66
C TYR A 198 13.78 10.65 5.76
N PHE A 199 13.81 9.77 4.75
CA PHE A 199 14.70 8.61 4.75
C PHE A 199 16.17 9.02 4.80
N GLU A 200 16.60 9.97 3.96
CA GLU A 200 17.96 10.52 3.98
C GLU A 200 18.36 11.03 5.37
N PHE A 201 17.48 11.78 6.04
CA PHE A 201 17.68 12.26 7.41
C PHE A 201 17.92 11.09 8.39
N THR A 202 17.09 10.05 8.34
CA THR A 202 17.24 8.89 9.25
C THR A 202 18.53 8.09 9.04
N GLN A 203 19.14 8.21 7.85
CA GLN A 203 20.42 7.55 7.53
C GLN A 203 21.64 8.38 7.96
N GLN A 204 21.49 9.66 8.33
CA GLN A 204 22.62 10.52 8.71
C GLN A 204 23.43 9.98 9.89
N PRO A 205 22.83 9.50 11.00
CA PRO A 205 23.60 8.96 12.12
C PRO A 205 24.42 7.73 11.72
N ILE A 206 23.86 6.88 10.84
CA ILE A 206 24.55 5.68 10.33
C ILE A 206 25.74 6.10 9.47
N LYS A 207 25.53 7.06 8.55
CA LYS A 207 26.60 7.59 7.70
C LYS A 207 27.71 8.26 8.51
N ALA A 208 27.35 9.03 9.54
CA ALA A 208 28.30 9.68 10.43
C ALA A 208 29.10 8.67 11.27
N ALA A 209 28.50 7.54 11.67
CA ALA A 209 29.19 6.48 12.39
C ALA A 209 30.14 5.64 11.52
N LEU A 210 29.99 5.70 10.19
CA LEU A 210 30.81 4.96 9.21
C LEU A 210 31.94 5.81 8.59
N ALA A 211 31.97 7.12 8.84
CA ALA A 211 32.96 8.07 8.33
C ALA A 211 34.09 8.29 9.33
#